data_AF-A0A3E4ZBD7-F1
#
_entry.id   AF-A0A3E4ZBD7-F1
#
_cell.length_a   1.000
_cell.length_b   1.000
_cell.length_c   1.000
_cell.angle_alpha   90.00
_cell.angle_beta   90.00
_cell.angle_gamma   90.00
#
_symmetry.space_group_name_H-M   'P 1'
#
loop_
_entity.id
_entity.type
_entity.pdbx_description
1 polymer ?
#
loop_
_entity_poly.entity_id
_entity_poly.type
_entity_poly.pdbx_seq_one_letter_code
_entity_poly.pdbx_strand_id
1 'polypeptide(L)'
;MEKGTDSTRLDKIKAEIQSLREEMQNKVCREELYIFRLEDYCNSLKYGIINNGLNLPSISSFTFYFSKLKASGNIEYILNLLRECWILAHPDKMFESTYKYNDQIKILEKSLCKYTKDESIPNDDSIPNDDFGSYDVVSEELNASINTSIARIYYSKVCKNKKQLYLYREYLDELYKTICGICNNNEVLIEKGFIAMCRLKVTFGRNQLLSLFKDIASEGFVMDDKVTRNSFLSLFSNTIHTANKKIIWLDVNKKNNQPSIASLYAMFSAMGVEMNIHNKNIICKLFNDANNEPISPESLKPRKESDRLLKIKFIVDKARNS
;
A
#
# COMPACT_ATOMS: atom_id res chain seq x y z
N MET A 1 -2.02 -6.92 63.89
CA MET A 1 -2.79 -7.71 62.91
C MET A 1 -3.01 -6.85 61.68
N GLU A 2 -2.13 -6.89 60.67
CA GLU A 2 -2.27 -6.04 59.45
C GLU A 2 -1.96 -6.78 58.13
N LYS A 3 -1.64 -8.09 58.16
CA LYS A 3 -1.31 -8.87 56.95
C LYS A 3 -2.53 -9.37 56.16
N GLY A 4 -3.75 -9.26 56.71
CA GLY A 4 -4.96 -9.88 56.12
C GLY A 4 -5.65 -9.04 55.04
N THR A 5 -5.56 -7.71 55.12
CA THR A 5 -6.27 -6.75 54.25
C THR A 5 -5.58 -6.50 52.92
N ASP A 6 -4.25 -6.59 52.87
CA ASP A 6 -3.48 -6.44 51.61
C ASP A 6 -3.59 -7.67 50.72
N SER A 7 -3.64 -8.88 51.30
CA SER A 7 -3.84 -10.12 50.52
C SER A 7 -5.19 -10.12 49.81
N THR A 8 -6.27 -9.72 50.51
CA THR A 8 -7.62 -9.67 49.93
C THR A 8 -7.75 -8.62 48.84
N ARG A 9 -7.06 -7.48 48.96
CA ARG A 9 -6.96 -6.49 47.88
C ARG A 9 -6.19 -7.03 46.67
N LEU A 10 -5.09 -7.72 46.90
CA LEU A 10 -4.28 -8.32 45.84
C LEU A 10 -5.06 -9.39 45.06
N ASP A 11 -5.83 -10.21 45.76
CA ASP A 11 -6.66 -11.25 45.16
C ASP A 11 -7.83 -10.67 44.37
N LYS A 12 -8.42 -9.55 44.83
CA LYS A 12 -9.41 -8.78 44.06
C LYS A 12 -8.84 -8.21 42.76
N ILE A 13 -7.64 -7.60 42.84
CA ILE A 13 -6.94 -7.06 41.66
C ILE A 13 -6.62 -8.19 40.67
N LYS A 14 -6.17 -9.36 41.14
CA LYS A 14 -5.92 -10.52 40.29
C LYS A 14 -7.19 -11.01 39.59
N ALA A 15 -8.30 -11.08 40.31
CA ALA A 15 -9.59 -11.50 39.75
C ALA A 15 -10.11 -10.50 38.71
N GLU A 16 -10.00 -9.19 38.97
CA GLU A 16 -10.36 -8.15 38.00
C GLU A 16 -9.47 -8.19 36.74
N ILE A 17 -8.15 -8.38 36.89
CA ILE A 17 -7.24 -8.54 35.75
C ILE A 17 -7.59 -9.78 34.92
N GLN A 18 -7.95 -10.89 35.57
CA GLN A 18 -8.34 -12.11 34.88
C GLN A 18 -9.67 -11.94 34.13
N SER A 19 -10.65 -11.31 34.75
CA SER A 19 -11.94 -10.97 34.11
C SER A 19 -11.75 -10.03 32.92
N LEU A 20 -10.90 -9.00 33.05
CA LEU A 20 -10.57 -8.09 31.96
C LEU A 20 -9.83 -8.81 30.81
N ARG A 21 -8.94 -9.76 31.12
CA ARG A 21 -8.28 -10.60 30.10
C ARG A 21 -9.29 -11.46 29.35
N GLU A 22 -10.22 -12.10 30.05
CA GLU A 22 -11.27 -12.93 29.45
C GLU A 22 -12.25 -12.10 28.62
N GLU A 23 -12.63 -10.91 29.09
CA GLU A 23 -13.43 -9.97 28.30
C GLU A 23 -12.71 -9.48 27.04
N MET A 24 -11.42 -9.15 27.14
CA MET A 24 -10.61 -8.79 25.98
C MET A 24 -10.46 -9.97 25.00
N GLN A 25 -10.33 -11.19 25.51
CA GLN A 25 -10.21 -12.40 24.69
C GLN A 25 -11.51 -12.72 23.94
N ASN A 26 -12.65 -12.26 24.46
CA ASN A 26 -13.98 -12.42 23.87
C ASN A 26 -14.42 -11.24 22.98
N LYS A 27 -13.85 -10.03 23.17
CA LYS A 27 -14.20 -8.82 22.40
C LYS A 27 -13.24 -8.52 21.25
N VAL A 28 -11.96 -8.90 21.36
CA VAL A 28 -10.94 -8.61 20.35
C VAL A 28 -10.85 -9.78 19.38
N CYS A 29 -10.99 -9.52 18.07
CA CYS A 29 -10.76 -10.57 17.08
C CYS A 29 -9.33 -11.08 17.25
N ARG A 30 -9.11 -12.40 17.34
CA ARG A 30 -7.75 -12.95 17.54
C ARG A 30 -6.73 -12.42 16.52
N GLU A 31 -7.20 -12.06 15.32
CA GLU A 31 -6.39 -11.43 14.28
C GLU A 31 -5.92 -10.01 14.63
N GLU A 32 -6.75 -9.20 15.32
CA GLU A 32 -6.36 -7.86 15.78
C GLU A 32 -5.24 -7.92 16.81
N LEU A 33 -5.24 -8.93 17.69
CA LEU A 33 -4.12 -9.15 18.62
C LEU A 33 -2.81 -9.45 17.88
N TYR A 34 -2.88 -10.17 16.76
CA TYR A 34 -1.70 -10.45 15.93
C TYR A 34 -1.22 -9.19 15.21
N ILE A 35 -2.13 -8.37 14.68
CA ILE A 35 -1.81 -7.06 14.09
C ILE A 35 -1.10 -6.19 15.12
N PHE A 36 -1.67 -6.02 16.32
CA PHE A 36 -1.09 -5.19 17.37
C PHE A 36 0.35 -5.61 17.74
N ARG A 37 0.61 -6.92 17.81
CA ARG A 37 1.97 -7.44 18.07
C ARG A 37 2.93 -7.12 16.92
N LEU A 38 2.47 -7.24 15.67
CA LEU A 38 3.28 -6.95 14.49
C LEU A 38 3.55 -5.44 14.34
N GLU A 39 2.57 -4.59 14.68
CA GLU A 39 2.74 -3.15 14.75
C GLU A 39 3.81 -2.75 15.77
N ASP A 40 3.76 -3.33 16.98
CA ASP A 40 4.74 -3.07 18.02
C ASP A 40 6.17 -3.46 17.57
N TYR A 41 6.31 -4.58 16.87
CA TYR A 41 7.58 -4.97 16.26
C TYR A 41 8.06 -4.00 15.17
N CYS A 42 7.18 -3.56 14.28
CA CYS A 42 7.53 -2.58 13.25
C CYS A 42 7.92 -1.23 13.87
N ASN A 43 7.19 -0.78 14.90
CA ASN A 43 7.48 0.45 15.61
C ASN A 43 8.81 0.38 16.37
N SER A 44 9.08 -0.76 17.02
CA SER A 44 10.36 -1.02 17.70
C SER A 44 11.52 -0.97 16.71
N LEU A 45 11.37 -1.59 15.53
CA LEU A 45 12.37 -1.56 14.46
C LEU A 45 12.58 -0.14 13.92
N LYS A 46 11.49 0.59 13.63
CA LYS A 46 11.52 1.99 13.20
C LYS A 46 12.26 2.87 14.22
N TYR A 47 11.94 2.74 15.50
CA TYR A 47 12.60 3.48 16.58
C TYR A 47 14.09 3.10 16.66
N GLY A 48 14.43 1.81 16.58
CA GLY A 48 15.81 1.33 16.66
C GLY A 48 16.69 1.84 15.52
N ILE A 49 16.15 1.88 14.28
CA ILE A 49 16.86 2.41 13.12
C ILE A 49 17.21 3.89 13.33
N ILE A 50 16.31 4.66 13.94
CA ILE A 50 16.47 6.12 14.02
C ILE A 50 17.20 6.58 15.29
N ASN A 51 16.97 5.93 16.44
CA ASN A 51 17.43 6.41 17.75
C ASN A 51 18.64 5.65 18.33
N ASN A 52 19.42 4.95 17.51
CA ASN A 52 20.65 4.25 17.93
C ASN A 52 20.50 3.11 18.96
N GLY A 53 19.29 2.65 19.27
CA GLY A 53 19.08 1.45 20.08
C GLY A 53 19.00 0.22 19.19
N LEU A 54 19.84 -0.81 19.39
CA LEU A 54 19.70 -2.08 18.68
C LEU A 54 18.47 -2.82 19.22
N ASN A 55 17.31 -2.60 18.60
CA ASN A 55 16.07 -3.28 18.94
C ASN A 55 15.58 -4.07 17.74
N LEU A 56 15.97 -5.35 17.70
CA LEU A 56 15.59 -6.29 16.65
C LEU A 56 14.58 -7.27 17.23
N PRO A 57 13.29 -7.18 16.82
CA PRO A 57 12.31 -8.20 17.16
C PRO A 57 12.80 -9.58 16.71
N SER A 58 12.34 -10.65 17.36
CA SER A 58 12.68 -12.00 16.90
C SER A 58 11.98 -12.31 15.57
N ILE A 59 12.74 -12.73 14.55
CA ILE A 59 12.21 -13.16 13.26
C ILE A 59 11.19 -14.29 13.43
N SER A 60 11.45 -15.26 14.32
CA SER A 60 10.54 -16.38 14.56
C SER A 60 9.21 -15.91 15.16
N SER A 61 9.26 -14.97 16.10
CA SER A 61 8.04 -14.40 16.71
C SER A 61 7.25 -13.58 15.70
N PHE A 62 7.93 -12.75 14.90
CA PHE A 62 7.30 -11.98 13.83
C PHE A 62 6.59 -12.92 12.84
N THR A 63 7.32 -13.94 12.36
CA THR A 63 6.84 -14.96 11.43
C THR A 63 5.63 -15.68 11.96
N PHE A 64 5.64 -16.07 13.24
CA PHE A 64 4.51 -16.72 13.90
C PHE A 64 3.25 -15.86 13.80
N TYR A 65 3.29 -14.61 14.25
CA TYR A 65 2.10 -13.74 14.22
C TYR A 65 1.66 -13.39 12.80
N PHE A 66 2.62 -13.11 11.91
CA PHE A 66 2.32 -12.78 10.52
C PHE A 66 1.62 -13.93 9.80
N SER A 67 2.05 -15.19 10.04
CA SER A 67 1.41 -16.38 9.47
C SER A 67 -0.04 -16.61 9.90
N LYS A 68 -0.51 -15.92 10.95
CA LYS A 68 -1.88 -16.01 11.45
C LYS A 68 -2.83 -14.96 10.85
N LEU A 69 -2.31 -14.00 10.09
CA LEU A 69 -3.12 -13.04 9.36
C LEU A 69 -3.85 -13.74 8.20
N LYS A 70 -5.14 -13.47 8.07
CA LYS A 70 -6.01 -14.07 7.05
C LYS A 70 -6.53 -13.03 6.07
N ALA A 71 -6.87 -11.83 6.55
CA ALA A 71 -7.36 -10.78 5.69
C ALA A 71 -6.21 -10.16 4.89
N SER A 72 -6.34 -10.10 3.57
CA SER A 72 -5.35 -9.49 2.68
C SER A 72 -5.05 -8.03 3.06
N GLY A 73 -6.07 -7.27 3.50
CA GLY A 73 -5.89 -5.90 4.00
C GLY A 73 -4.96 -5.81 5.22
N ASN A 74 -5.04 -6.76 6.15
CA ASN A 74 -4.18 -6.80 7.34
C ASN A 74 -2.74 -7.18 6.96
N ILE A 75 -2.59 -8.11 6.03
CA ILE A 75 -1.28 -8.49 5.47
C ILE A 75 -0.64 -7.28 4.78
N GLU A 76 -1.37 -6.60 3.89
CA GLU A 76 -0.91 -5.38 3.20
C GLU A 76 -0.53 -4.27 4.19
N TYR A 77 -1.32 -4.09 5.25
CA TYR A 77 -1.05 -3.10 6.28
C TYR A 77 0.30 -3.34 6.98
N ILE A 78 0.56 -4.58 7.44
CA ILE A 78 1.85 -4.91 8.08
C ILE A 78 3.01 -4.83 7.09
N LEU A 79 2.82 -5.24 5.83
CA LEU A 79 3.82 -5.10 4.78
C LEU A 79 4.19 -3.62 4.54
N ASN A 80 3.22 -2.71 4.59
CA ASN A 80 3.48 -1.27 4.49
C ASN A 80 4.31 -0.73 5.66
N LEU A 81 4.05 -1.18 6.90
CA LEU A 81 4.88 -0.79 8.05
C LEU A 81 6.32 -1.30 7.92
N LEU A 82 6.51 -2.52 7.40
CA LEU A 82 7.83 -3.05 7.10
C LEU A 82 8.51 -2.29 5.95
N ARG A 83 7.75 -1.83 4.95
CA ARG A 83 8.27 -0.97 3.88
C ARG A 83 8.83 0.34 4.44
N GLU A 84 8.15 0.97 5.40
CA GLU A 84 8.66 2.17 6.06
C GLU A 84 10.01 1.89 6.74
N CYS A 85 10.11 0.78 7.48
CA CYS A 85 11.37 0.37 8.10
C CYS A 85 12.47 0.12 7.07
N TRP A 86 12.12 -0.49 5.93
CA TRP A 86 13.05 -0.76 4.84
C TRP A 86 13.57 0.52 4.19
N ILE A 87 12.72 1.52 3.96
CA ILE A 87 13.12 2.84 3.42
C ILE A 87 14.09 3.54 4.39
N LEU A 88 13.82 3.48 5.70
CA LEU A 88 14.70 4.09 6.70
C LEU A 88 16.08 3.42 6.76
N ALA A 89 16.15 2.12 6.51
CA ALA A 89 17.40 1.37 6.40
C ALA A 89 18.08 1.55 5.02
N HIS A 90 17.32 1.87 3.96
CA HIS A 90 17.80 2.06 2.59
C HIS A 90 17.43 3.45 2.04
N PRO A 91 17.90 4.54 2.68
CA PRO A 91 17.59 5.90 2.26
C PRO A 91 18.08 6.19 0.83
N ASP A 92 19.13 5.49 0.39
CA ASP A 92 19.68 5.56 -0.95
C ASP A 92 18.77 4.96 -2.03
N LYS A 93 17.73 4.23 -1.63
CA LYS A 93 16.71 3.57 -2.45
C LYS A 93 15.34 4.24 -2.34
N MET A 94 15.27 5.38 -1.65
CA MET A 94 14.02 6.08 -1.37
C MET A 94 13.28 6.53 -2.64
N PHE A 95 14.04 6.98 -3.65
CA PHE A 95 13.51 7.43 -4.94
C PHE A 95 13.68 6.39 -6.05
N GLU A 96 14.24 5.22 -5.75
CA GLU A 96 14.21 4.10 -6.69
C GLU A 96 12.76 3.60 -6.74
N SER A 97 12.05 4.14 -7.73
CA SER A 97 10.61 4.02 -7.90
C SER A 97 10.22 2.56 -8.03
N THR A 98 9.38 2.08 -7.11
CA THR A 98 8.56 0.91 -7.38
C THR A 98 7.08 1.23 -7.43
N TYR A 99 6.57 2.23 -6.69
CA TYR A 99 5.19 2.71 -6.81
C TYR A 99 5.07 4.18 -6.34
N LYS A 100 4.76 5.11 -7.25
CA LYS A 100 4.36 6.51 -6.95
C LYS A 100 2.92 6.57 -6.41
N TYR A 101 2.63 5.75 -5.41
CA TYR A 101 1.27 5.55 -4.90
C TYR A 101 0.97 6.34 -3.65
N ASN A 102 2.00 6.60 -2.86
CA ASN A 102 1.97 7.57 -1.79
C ASN A 102 3.00 8.64 -2.15
N ASP A 103 2.65 9.90 -1.87
CA ASP A 103 3.59 11.00 -1.94
C ASP A 103 4.78 10.68 -1.03
N GLN A 104 5.93 10.39 -1.67
CA GLN A 104 7.15 9.95 -0.99
C GLN A 104 7.66 11.05 -0.05
N ILE A 105 7.36 12.31 -0.36
CA ILE A 105 7.65 13.47 0.47
C ILE A 105 6.70 13.47 1.66
N LYS A 106 5.38 13.26 1.50
CA LYS A 106 4.47 13.15 2.67
C LYS A 106 4.80 11.99 3.60
N ILE A 107 5.25 10.85 3.08
CA ILE A 107 5.72 9.73 3.93
C ILE A 107 6.98 10.14 4.71
N LEU A 108 7.89 10.84 4.05
CA LEU A 108 9.14 11.32 4.65
C LEU A 108 8.86 12.41 5.67
N GLU A 109 8.11 13.46 5.31
CA GLU A 109 7.66 14.53 6.20
C GLU A 109 6.94 13.94 7.41
N LYS A 110 5.95 13.05 7.24
CA LYS A 110 5.27 12.40 8.37
C LYS A 110 6.23 11.57 9.25
N SER A 111 7.26 10.98 8.66
CA SER A 111 8.28 10.21 9.39
C SER A 111 9.35 11.09 10.04
N LEU A 112 9.66 12.24 9.45
CA LEU A 112 10.65 13.22 9.90
C LEU A 112 10.08 14.27 10.86
N CYS A 113 8.77 14.53 10.85
CA CYS A 113 8.10 15.43 11.80
C CYS A 113 8.22 14.96 13.25
N LYS A 114 8.56 13.68 13.49
CA LYS A 114 8.91 13.17 14.83
C LYS A 114 10.32 13.57 15.29
N TYR A 115 11.15 14.10 14.40
CA TYR A 115 12.54 14.49 14.63
C TYR A 115 12.75 16.00 14.62
N THR A 116 11.77 16.77 14.17
CA THR A 116 11.68 18.20 14.44
C THR A 116 11.17 18.41 15.86
N LYS A 117 12.05 18.24 16.85
CA LYS A 117 11.91 18.94 18.12
C LYS A 117 12.27 20.40 17.88
N ASP A 118 11.32 21.17 17.38
CA ASP A 118 11.35 22.61 17.56
C ASP A 118 10.15 22.98 18.45
N GLU A 119 10.44 23.20 19.72
CA GLU A 119 9.55 23.81 20.71
C GLU A 119 9.30 25.31 20.41
N SER A 120 9.69 25.79 19.23
CA SER A 120 9.58 27.18 18.78
C SER A 120 8.56 27.40 17.65
N ILE A 121 7.82 26.36 17.23
CA ILE A 121 6.70 26.55 16.29
C ILE A 121 5.43 26.74 17.13
N PRO A 122 4.73 27.89 17.03
CA PRO A 122 3.49 28.08 17.76
C PRO A 122 2.48 27.04 17.29
N ASN A 123 1.75 26.42 18.23
CA ASN A 123 0.49 25.75 17.91
C ASN A 123 -0.46 26.82 17.40
N ASP A 124 -0.48 27.02 16.09
CA ASP A 124 -1.41 27.91 15.43
C ASP A 124 -2.50 27.07 14.78
N ASP A 125 -3.67 27.03 15.42
CA ASP A 125 -4.89 26.39 14.95
C ASP A 125 -5.51 27.15 13.74
N SER A 126 -4.70 27.84 12.93
CA SER A 126 -5.11 28.77 11.88
C SER A 126 -4.45 28.50 10.52
N ILE A 127 -4.32 27.23 10.12
CA ILE A 127 -4.04 26.90 8.69
C ILE A 127 -5.34 26.49 7.99
N PRO A 128 -6.09 27.43 7.37
CA PRO A 128 -7.00 27.09 6.29
C PRO A 128 -6.22 26.98 4.97
N ASN A 129 -6.45 25.85 4.30
CA ASN A 129 -6.34 25.51 2.88
C ASN A 129 -5.67 26.45 1.85
N ASP A 130 -5.03 25.77 0.89
CA ASP A 130 -4.77 26.17 -0.50
C ASP A 130 -3.61 27.14 -0.76
N ASP A 131 -2.39 26.59 -0.81
CA ASP A 131 -1.39 26.95 -1.83
C ASP A 131 -0.24 25.90 -1.88
N PHE A 132 -0.52 24.73 -2.48
CA PHE A 132 0.56 23.89 -3.01
C PHE A 132 0.92 24.45 -4.39
N GLY A 133 1.83 25.42 -4.39
CA GLY A 133 2.44 25.99 -5.60
C GLY A 133 2.85 24.89 -6.57
N SER A 134 2.46 25.08 -7.83
CA SER A 134 2.55 24.15 -8.96
C SER A 134 3.68 23.12 -8.85
N TYR A 135 3.31 21.91 -8.45
CA TYR A 135 4.17 20.74 -8.46
C TYR A 135 4.47 20.35 -9.92
N ASP A 136 5.66 20.73 -10.41
CA ASP A 136 6.16 20.27 -11.70
C ASP A 136 6.78 18.88 -11.57
N VAL A 137 5.91 17.87 -11.69
CA VAL A 137 6.22 16.44 -11.73
C VAL A 137 7.38 16.14 -12.69
N VAL A 138 7.51 16.90 -13.79
CA VAL A 138 8.50 16.67 -14.85
C VAL A 138 9.90 17.07 -14.39
N SER A 139 10.03 18.21 -13.71
CA SER A 139 11.30 18.70 -13.14
C SER A 139 11.84 17.77 -12.04
N GLU A 140 10.97 17.22 -11.20
CA GLU A 140 11.36 16.36 -10.09
C GLU A 140 11.68 14.92 -10.51
N GLU A 141 11.01 14.39 -11.54
CA GLU A 141 11.37 13.09 -12.14
C GLU A 141 12.71 13.13 -12.88
N LEU A 142 13.00 14.24 -13.57
CA LEU A 142 14.30 14.48 -14.20
C LEU A 142 15.43 14.60 -13.16
N ASN A 143 15.10 15.07 -11.95
CA ASN A 143 16.04 15.23 -10.85
C ASN A 143 16.10 14.02 -9.90
N ALA A 144 15.45 12.89 -10.18
CA ALA A 144 15.47 11.73 -9.27
C ALA A 144 16.88 11.27 -8.86
N SER A 145 17.87 11.35 -9.77
CA SER A 145 19.28 11.07 -9.46
C SER A 145 19.93 12.12 -8.55
N ILE A 146 19.56 13.39 -8.73
CA ILE A 146 20.01 14.54 -7.93
C ILE A 146 19.34 14.49 -6.54
N ASN A 147 18.05 14.21 -6.46
CA ASN A 147 17.30 14.01 -5.22
C ASN A 147 17.79 12.80 -4.43
N THR A 148 18.11 11.69 -5.11
CA THR A 148 18.78 10.54 -4.50
C THR A 148 20.14 10.95 -3.93
N SER A 149 20.88 11.79 -4.64
CA SER A 149 22.19 12.28 -4.19
C SER A 149 22.06 13.26 -3.01
N ILE A 150 21.12 14.19 -3.05
CA ILE A 150 20.82 15.15 -1.97
C ILE A 150 20.33 14.42 -0.72
N ALA A 151 19.40 13.46 -0.86
CA ALA A 151 18.94 12.66 0.26
C ALA A 151 20.04 11.76 0.83
N ARG A 152 20.90 11.16 -0.02
CA ARG A 152 22.12 10.47 0.45
C ARG A 152 23.01 11.41 1.25
N ILE A 153 23.25 12.64 0.76
CA ILE A 153 24.10 13.63 1.45
C ILE A 153 23.46 14.06 2.78
N TYR A 154 22.18 14.42 2.78
CA TYR A 154 21.45 14.86 3.96
C TYR A 154 21.38 13.73 5.00
N TYR A 155 20.99 12.52 4.59
CA TYR A 155 21.01 11.34 5.45
C TYR A 155 22.40 11.04 5.97
N SER A 156 23.44 11.18 5.13
CA SER A 156 24.81 10.93 5.55
C SER A 156 25.32 11.92 6.62
N LYS A 157 24.73 13.12 6.68
CA LYS A 157 25.01 14.18 7.67
C LYS A 157 24.18 14.03 8.94
N VAL A 158 22.92 13.59 8.82
CA VAL A 158 21.97 13.50 9.96
C VAL A 158 22.00 12.12 10.63
N CYS A 159 22.24 11.04 9.88
CA CYS A 159 22.26 9.68 10.41
C CYS A 159 23.56 9.41 11.19
N LYS A 160 23.47 9.54 12.52
CA LYS A 160 24.54 9.25 13.47
C LYS A 160 24.92 7.75 13.52
N ASN A 161 24.20 6.88 12.79
CA ASN A 161 24.23 5.43 12.97
C ASN A 161 24.64 4.58 11.77
N LYS A 162 25.39 5.14 10.82
CA LYS A 162 25.89 4.42 9.63
C LYS A 162 26.52 3.05 9.96
N LYS A 163 27.16 2.92 11.12
CA LYS A 163 27.80 1.68 11.58
C LYS A 163 26.83 0.57 12.00
N GLN A 164 25.58 0.86 12.36
CA GLN A 164 24.59 -0.17 12.71
C GLN A 164 23.57 -0.39 11.61
N LEU A 165 23.50 0.49 10.61
CA LEU A 165 22.55 0.38 9.50
C LEU A 165 22.66 -0.95 8.75
N TYR A 166 23.87 -1.48 8.60
CA TYR A 166 24.07 -2.77 7.93
C TYR A 166 23.36 -3.92 8.65
N LEU A 167 23.32 -3.91 9.99
CA LEU A 167 22.63 -4.93 10.80
C LEU A 167 21.12 -4.89 10.56
N TYR A 168 20.55 -3.69 10.45
CA TYR A 168 19.13 -3.53 10.12
C TYR A 168 18.81 -3.98 8.69
N ARG A 169 19.72 -3.74 7.74
CA ARG A 169 19.57 -4.21 6.36
C ARG A 169 19.59 -5.74 6.28
N GLU A 170 20.55 -6.37 6.93
CA GLU A 170 20.65 -7.83 7.02
C GLU A 170 19.40 -8.44 7.67
N TYR A 171 18.97 -7.88 8.81
CA TYR A 171 17.75 -8.32 9.49
C TYR A 171 16.51 -8.22 8.60
N LEU A 172 16.33 -7.08 7.92
CA LEU A 172 15.20 -6.86 7.01
C LEU A 172 15.26 -7.80 5.79
N ASP A 173 16.44 -8.12 5.27
CA ASP A 173 16.60 -9.07 4.17
C ASP A 173 16.25 -10.51 4.61
N GLU A 174 16.62 -10.92 5.83
CA GLU A 174 16.20 -12.22 6.38
C GLU A 174 14.70 -12.29 6.65
N LEU A 175 14.14 -11.23 7.23
CA LEU A 175 12.71 -11.12 7.47
C LEU A 175 11.92 -11.15 6.15
N TYR A 176 12.41 -10.45 5.11
CA TYR A 176 11.81 -10.47 3.78
C TYR A 176 11.76 -11.88 3.19
N LYS A 177 12.86 -12.65 3.23
CA LYS A 177 12.88 -14.04 2.75
C LYS A 177 11.81 -14.90 3.42
N THR A 178 11.68 -14.74 4.74
CA THR A 178 10.72 -15.53 5.54
C THR A 178 9.28 -15.14 5.23
N ILE A 179 8.98 -13.85 5.19
CA ILE A 179 7.64 -13.33 4.89
C ILE A 179 7.24 -13.63 3.44
N CYS A 180 8.17 -13.55 2.49
CA CYS A 180 7.92 -13.90 1.10
C CYS A 180 7.43 -15.36 0.98
N GLY A 181 8.03 -16.29 1.74
CA GLY A 181 7.56 -17.68 1.81
C GLY A 181 6.12 -17.83 2.31
N ILE A 182 5.74 -17.06 3.34
CA ILE A 182 4.37 -17.07 3.89
C ILE A 182 3.37 -16.49 2.89
N CYS A 183 3.71 -15.37 2.26
CA CYS A 183 2.82 -14.68 1.34
C CYS A 183 2.62 -15.42 0.02
N ASN A 184 3.64 -16.12 -0.49
CA ASN A 184 3.49 -17.01 -1.65
C ASN A 184 2.44 -18.10 -1.39
N ASN A 185 2.36 -18.63 -0.17
CA ASN A 185 1.34 -19.61 0.22
C ASN A 185 -0.07 -18.99 0.32
N ASN A 186 -0.15 -17.69 0.60
CA ASN A 186 -1.40 -16.93 0.70
C ASN A 186 -1.74 -16.16 -0.60
N GLU A 187 -1.08 -16.49 -1.72
CA GLU A 187 -1.28 -15.87 -3.03
C GLU A 187 -0.99 -14.35 -3.10
N VAL A 188 -0.31 -13.81 -2.10
CA VAL A 188 0.17 -12.42 -2.07
C VAL A 188 1.60 -12.41 -2.60
N LEU A 189 1.83 -11.76 -3.74
CA LEU A 189 3.19 -11.55 -4.23
C LEU A 189 3.79 -10.33 -3.53
N ILE A 190 5.07 -10.41 -3.14
CA ILE A 190 5.78 -9.31 -2.50
C ILE A 190 7.10 -9.03 -3.23
N GLU A 191 7.30 -7.81 -3.70
CA GLU A 191 8.59 -7.35 -4.24
C GLU A 191 9.57 -6.97 -3.13
N LYS A 192 10.85 -6.80 -3.52
CA LYS A 192 11.92 -6.41 -2.60
C LYS A 192 11.54 -5.15 -1.82
N GLY A 193 11.80 -5.19 -0.51
CA GLY A 193 11.44 -4.13 0.41
C GLY A 193 9.97 -4.15 0.83
N PHE A 194 9.35 -5.32 0.91
CA PHE A 194 8.01 -5.55 1.50
C PHE A 194 6.84 -4.92 0.74
N ILE A 195 6.97 -4.72 -0.58
CA ILE A 195 5.90 -4.14 -1.38
C ILE A 195 4.92 -5.24 -1.77
N ALA A 196 3.70 -5.18 -1.24
CA ALA A 196 2.63 -6.07 -1.66
C ALA A 196 2.21 -5.78 -3.11
N MET A 197 2.40 -6.74 -4.01
CA MET A 197 1.90 -6.67 -5.37
C MET A 197 0.43 -7.10 -5.38
N CYS A 198 -0.44 -6.11 -5.46
CA CYS A 198 -1.86 -6.30 -5.68
C CYS A 198 -2.10 -6.60 -7.15
N ARG A 199 -2.33 -7.87 -7.51
CA ARG A 199 -2.61 -8.28 -8.90
C ARG A 199 -3.91 -9.06 -8.98
N LEU A 200 -4.69 -8.78 -10.01
CA LEU A 200 -5.89 -9.49 -10.41
C LEU A 200 -5.49 -10.80 -11.09
N LYS A 201 -6.16 -11.89 -10.70
CA LYS A 201 -6.13 -13.16 -11.42
C LYS A 201 -7.21 -13.15 -12.49
N VAL A 202 -6.81 -13.44 -13.72
CA VAL A 202 -7.72 -13.52 -14.89
C VAL A 202 -7.34 -14.70 -15.76
N THR A 203 -8.29 -15.20 -16.54
CA THR A 203 -8.06 -16.29 -17.51
C THR A 203 -7.38 -15.82 -18.80
N PHE A 204 -7.34 -14.52 -19.06
CA PHE A 204 -6.76 -13.92 -20.25
C PHE A 204 -5.24 -14.14 -20.30
N GLY A 205 -4.70 -14.60 -21.43
CA GLY A 205 -3.26 -14.64 -21.67
C GLY A 205 -2.64 -13.26 -21.89
N ARG A 206 -1.31 -13.15 -21.87
CA ARG A 206 -0.59 -11.87 -22.07
C ARG A 206 -0.96 -11.18 -23.39
N ASN A 207 -1.04 -11.93 -24.49
CA ASN A 207 -1.37 -11.36 -25.80
C ASN A 207 -2.81 -10.86 -25.87
N GLN A 208 -3.72 -11.55 -25.18
CA GLN A 208 -5.12 -11.15 -25.07
C GLN A 208 -5.28 -9.88 -24.24
N LEU A 209 -4.53 -9.73 -23.14
CA LEU A 209 -4.46 -8.48 -22.38
C LEU A 209 -3.89 -7.32 -23.19
N LEU A 210 -2.88 -7.59 -24.03
CA LEU A 210 -2.35 -6.59 -24.97
C LEU A 210 -3.36 -6.19 -26.05
N SER A 211 -4.11 -7.16 -26.59
CA SER A 211 -5.19 -6.89 -27.55
C SER A 211 -6.29 -6.06 -26.89
N LEU A 212 -6.72 -6.46 -25.69
CA LEU A 212 -7.71 -5.74 -24.91
C LEU A 212 -7.30 -4.28 -24.69
N PHE A 213 -6.06 -4.04 -24.26
CA PHE A 213 -5.55 -2.68 -24.07
C PHE A 213 -5.65 -1.84 -25.36
N LYS A 214 -5.24 -2.40 -26.50
CA LYS A 214 -5.33 -1.71 -27.79
C LYS A 214 -6.77 -1.38 -28.16
N ASP A 215 -7.68 -2.34 -28.00
CA ASP A 215 -9.09 -2.14 -28.34
C ASP A 215 -9.73 -1.07 -27.43
N ILE A 216 -9.50 -1.09 -26.11
CA ILE A 216 -10.04 -0.05 -25.21
C ILE A 216 -9.43 1.34 -25.46
N ALA A 217 -8.15 1.41 -25.82
CA ALA A 217 -7.49 2.67 -26.15
C ALA A 217 -8.01 3.25 -27.48
N SER A 218 -8.21 2.40 -28.49
CA SER A 218 -8.80 2.81 -29.78
C SER A 218 -10.23 3.36 -29.63
N GLU A 219 -10.92 2.94 -28.58
CA GLU A 219 -12.28 3.35 -28.23
C GLU A 219 -12.33 4.56 -27.29
N GLY A 220 -11.16 5.11 -26.97
CA GLY A 220 -11.00 6.32 -26.18
C GLY A 220 -11.29 6.14 -24.69
N PHE A 221 -11.21 4.93 -24.15
CA PHE A 221 -11.35 4.71 -22.70
C PHE A 221 -10.08 5.07 -21.92
N VAL A 222 -8.92 5.01 -22.56
CA VAL A 222 -7.60 5.33 -21.99
C VAL A 222 -6.68 5.92 -23.05
N MET A 223 -5.58 6.53 -22.64
CA MET A 223 -4.53 7.00 -23.54
C MET A 223 -3.74 5.83 -24.17
N ASP A 224 -3.54 5.86 -25.49
CA ASP A 224 -2.69 4.89 -26.20
C ASP A 224 -1.21 5.27 -26.10
N ASP A 225 -0.62 5.04 -24.93
CA ASP A 225 0.80 5.25 -24.72
C ASP A 225 1.46 4.07 -23.99
N LYS A 226 2.77 3.88 -24.21
CA LYS A 226 3.55 2.77 -23.65
C LYS A 226 3.50 2.74 -22.12
N VAL A 227 3.45 3.91 -21.48
CA VAL A 227 3.47 4.03 -20.02
C VAL A 227 2.14 3.56 -19.44
N THR A 228 1.01 4.04 -20.00
CA THR A 228 -0.36 3.60 -19.66
C THR A 228 -0.53 2.11 -19.89
N ARG A 229 -0.02 1.58 -21.00
CA ARG A 229 -0.05 0.14 -21.29
C ARG A 229 0.68 -0.68 -20.24
N ASN A 230 1.89 -0.29 -19.87
CA ASN A 230 2.68 -1.01 -18.87
C ASN A 230 1.98 -0.99 -17.49
N SER A 231 1.43 0.16 -17.11
CA SER A 231 0.58 0.26 -15.92
C SER A 231 -0.61 -0.70 -16.01
N PHE A 232 -1.36 -0.71 -17.10
CA PHE A 232 -2.52 -1.60 -17.26
C PHE A 232 -2.13 -3.07 -17.11
N LEU A 233 -1.05 -3.51 -17.75
CA LEU A 233 -0.58 -4.89 -17.65
C LEU A 233 -0.12 -5.26 -16.24
N SER A 234 0.42 -4.31 -15.47
CA SER A 234 0.87 -4.56 -14.08
C SER A 234 -0.26 -4.99 -13.14
N LEU A 235 -1.52 -4.74 -13.50
CA LEU A 235 -2.68 -5.22 -12.75
C LEU A 235 -2.82 -6.73 -12.74
N PHE A 236 -2.22 -7.46 -13.68
CA PHE A 236 -2.52 -8.87 -13.88
C PHE A 236 -1.37 -9.78 -13.44
N SER A 237 -1.71 -10.85 -12.72
CA SER A 237 -0.73 -11.77 -12.12
C SER A 237 0.17 -12.46 -13.13
N ASN A 238 -0.32 -12.66 -14.35
CA ASN A 238 0.37 -13.33 -15.44
C ASN A 238 1.25 -12.40 -16.30
N THR A 239 1.50 -11.17 -15.86
CA THR A 239 2.47 -10.28 -16.48
C THR A 239 3.57 -9.86 -15.51
N ILE A 240 4.70 -9.39 -16.05
CA ILE A 240 5.88 -9.00 -15.27
C ILE A 240 6.09 -7.47 -15.23
N HIS A 241 5.06 -6.69 -15.57
CA HIS A 241 5.17 -5.23 -15.66
C HIS A 241 4.94 -4.58 -14.29
N THR A 242 5.57 -3.43 -14.08
CA THR A 242 5.37 -2.54 -12.93
C THR A 242 4.55 -1.32 -13.34
N ALA A 243 3.80 -0.75 -12.40
CA ALA A 243 2.99 0.44 -12.65
C ALA A 243 3.88 1.69 -12.63
N ASN A 244 3.84 2.47 -13.71
CA ASN A 244 4.66 3.68 -13.85
C ASN A 244 3.88 4.96 -13.53
N LYS A 245 2.56 4.93 -13.74
CA LYS A 245 1.60 6.01 -13.44
C LYS A 245 0.19 5.46 -13.22
N LYS A 246 -0.68 6.25 -12.61
CA LYS A 246 -2.12 5.98 -12.61
C LYS A 246 -2.71 6.10 -14.02
N ILE A 247 -3.70 5.27 -14.30
CA ILE A 247 -4.43 5.24 -15.57
C ILE A 247 -5.67 6.11 -15.42
N ILE A 248 -5.80 7.11 -16.28
CA ILE A 248 -7.00 7.95 -16.34
C ILE A 248 -8.05 7.21 -17.18
N TRP A 249 -9.19 6.88 -16.58
CA TRP A 249 -10.32 6.28 -17.27
C TRP A 249 -11.19 7.37 -17.89
N LEU A 250 -11.06 7.56 -19.20
CA LEU A 250 -11.59 8.72 -19.94
C LEU A 250 -13.10 8.61 -20.27
N ASP A 251 -13.82 7.67 -19.68
CA ASP A 251 -15.24 7.53 -19.94
C ASP A 251 -16.05 8.64 -19.26
N VAL A 252 -16.88 9.34 -20.05
CA VAL A 252 -17.76 10.42 -19.60
C VAL A 252 -19.19 10.18 -20.08
N ASN A 253 -20.15 10.56 -19.24
CA ASN A 253 -21.56 10.50 -19.60
C ASN A 253 -21.90 11.63 -20.58
N LYS A 254 -22.37 11.26 -21.78
CA LYS A 254 -22.73 12.21 -22.85
C LYS A 254 -23.76 13.25 -22.45
N LYS A 255 -24.62 13.00 -21.46
CA LYS A 255 -25.71 13.91 -21.08
C LYS A 255 -25.27 15.08 -20.19
N ASN A 256 -24.29 14.87 -19.32
CA ASN A 256 -23.87 15.85 -18.32
C ASN A 256 -22.36 16.04 -18.24
N ASN A 257 -21.60 15.40 -19.13
CA ASN A 257 -20.15 15.42 -19.23
C ASN A 257 -19.43 15.00 -17.93
N GLN A 258 -20.11 14.27 -17.04
CA GLN A 258 -19.53 13.79 -15.79
C GLN A 258 -18.78 12.47 -16.00
N PRO A 259 -17.70 12.22 -15.25
CA PRO A 259 -16.99 10.95 -15.30
C PRO A 259 -17.91 9.74 -15.06
N SER A 260 -17.71 8.69 -15.85
CA SER A 260 -18.48 7.45 -15.79
C SER A 260 -17.54 6.26 -15.54
N ILE A 261 -17.56 5.74 -14.32
CA ILE A 261 -16.76 4.56 -13.95
C ILE A 261 -17.50 3.22 -14.14
N ALA A 262 -18.74 3.26 -14.64
CA ALA A 262 -19.56 2.06 -14.80
C ALA A 262 -19.01 1.11 -15.87
N SER A 263 -18.41 1.66 -16.93
CA SER A 263 -17.73 0.90 -17.97
C SER A 263 -16.48 0.20 -17.46
N LEU A 264 -15.75 0.83 -16.52
CA LEU A 264 -14.61 0.23 -15.84
C LEU A 264 -15.04 -1.01 -15.03
N TYR A 265 -16.12 -0.90 -14.25
CA TYR A 265 -16.70 -2.06 -13.54
C TYR A 265 -17.10 -3.17 -14.52
N ALA A 266 -17.82 -2.82 -15.60
CA ALA A 266 -18.29 -3.78 -16.59
C ALA A 266 -17.13 -4.49 -17.30
N MET A 267 -16.04 -3.79 -17.60
CA MET A 267 -14.84 -4.36 -18.21
C MET A 267 -14.24 -5.47 -17.32
N PHE A 268 -13.90 -5.14 -16.06
CA PHE A 268 -13.28 -6.11 -15.17
C PHE A 268 -14.21 -7.28 -14.82
N SER A 269 -15.50 -7.00 -14.63
CA SER A 269 -16.49 -8.06 -14.44
C SER A 269 -16.59 -8.98 -15.66
N ALA A 270 -16.59 -8.43 -16.88
CA ALA A 270 -16.62 -9.21 -18.11
C ALA A 270 -15.33 -10.03 -18.31
N MET A 271 -14.19 -9.55 -17.83
CA MET A 271 -12.93 -10.29 -17.82
C MET A 271 -12.96 -11.52 -16.90
N GLY A 272 -13.97 -11.64 -16.04
CA GLY A 272 -14.09 -12.72 -15.05
C GLY A 272 -13.47 -12.38 -13.70
N VAL A 273 -13.16 -11.11 -13.43
CA VAL A 273 -12.69 -10.67 -12.12
C VAL A 273 -13.89 -10.65 -11.16
N GLU A 274 -13.74 -11.33 -10.02
CA GLU A 274 -14.73 -11.25 -8.95
C GLU A 274 -14.74 -9.84 -8.35
N MET A 275 -15.84 -9.11 -8.51
CA MET A 275 -15.94 -7.71 -8.07
C MET A 275 -16.25 -7.58 -6.56
N ASN A 276 -15.44 -8.25 -5.73
CA ASN A 276 -15.45 -8.07 -4.27
C ASN A 276 -14.64 -6.82 -3.86
N ILE A 277 -14.68 -6.46 -2.57
CA ILE A 277 -14.03 -5.24 -2.07
C ILE A 277 -12.51 -5.24 -2.31
N HIS A 278 -11.86 -6.40 -2.18
CA HIS A 278 -10.42 -6.53 -2.38
C HIS A 278 -10.03 -6.23 -3.83
N ASN A 279 -10.63 -6.90 -4.81
CA ASN A 279 -10.30 -6.68 -6.23
C ASN A 279 -10.67 -5.26 -6.70
N LYS A 280 -11.75 -4.68 -6.18
CA LYS A 280 -12.08 -3.27 -6.42
C LYS A 280 -10.99 -2.33 -5.89
N ASN A 281 -10.45 -2.60 -4.69
CA ASN A 281 -9.30 -1.84 -4.17
C ASN A 281 -8.10 -1.92 -5.12
N ILE A 282 -7.81 -3.09 -5.70
CA ILE A 282 -6.70 -3.24 -6.67
C ILE A 282 -6.94 -2.38 -7.92
N ILE A 283 -8.16 -2.36 -8.44
CA ILE A 283 -8.54 -1.54 -9.60
C ILE A 283 -8.44 -0.05 -9.26
N CYS A 284 -9.13 0.39 -8.20
CA CYS A 284 -9.16 1.78 -7.74
C CYS A 284 -7.78 2.33 -7.35
N LYS A 285 -6.85 1.47 -6.93
CA LYS A 285 -5.45 1.82 -6.72
C LYS A 285 -4.87 2.42 -8.02
N LEU A 286 -5.03 1.76 -9.16
CA LEU A 286 -4.37 2.17 -10.40
C LEU A 286 -5.19 3.13 -11.28
N PHE A 287 -6.51 3.17 -11.15
CA PHE A 287 -7.36 4.03 -11.99
C PHE A 287 -7.80 5.30 -11.26
N ASN A 288 -7.71 6.42 -11.99
CA ASN A 288 -8.43 7.64 -11.70
C ASN A 288 -9.59 7.81 -12.70
N ASP A 289 -10.57 8.63 -12.36
CA ASP A 289 -11.67 8.97 -13.26
C ASP A 289 -11.25 9.93 -14.39
N ALA A 290 -12.19 10.34 -15.23
CA ALA A 290 -11.92 11.22 -16.37
C ALA A 290 -11.44 12.62 -15.98
N ASN A 291 -11.70 13.06 -14.74
CA ASN A 291 -11.19 14.32 -14.19
C ASN A 291 -9.84 14.14 -13.48
N ASN A 292 -9.24 12.95 -13.56
CA ASN A 292 -8.02 12.55 -12.86
C ASN A 292 -8.19 12.46 -11.32
N GLU A 293 -9.41 12.26 -10.83
CA GLU A 293 -9.68 12.09 -9.41
C GLU A 293 -9.66 10.61 -8.96
N PRO A 294 -9.27 10.31 -7.71
CA PRO A 294 -9.30 8.95 -7.19
C PRO A 294 -10.69 8.31 -7.22
N ILE A 295 -10.78 7.07 -7.70
CA ILE A 295 -12.03 6.31 -7.71
C ILE A 295 -12.18 5.57 -6.38
N SER A 296 -13.33 5.70 -5.69
CA SER A 296 -13.60 4.91 -4.50
C SER A 296 -14.07 3.48 -4.85
N PRO A 297 -13.67 2.44 -4.11
CA PRO A 297 -14.13 1.06 -4.32
C PRO A 297 -15.66 0.93 -4.26
N GLU A 298 -16.30 1.72 -3.41
CA GLU A 298 -17.74 1.74 -3.26
C GLU A 298 -18.41 2.28 -4.53
N SER A 299 -17.76 3.15 -5.29
CA SER A 299 -18.34 3.74 -6.50
C SER A 299 -18.34 2.75 -7.70
N LEU A 300 -17.45 1.76 -7.71
CA LEU A 300 -17.42 0.65 -8.68
C LEU A 300 -18.61 -0.32 -8.44
N LYS A 301 -19.78 0.03 -8.96
CA LYS A 301 -21.02 -0.75 -8.85
C LYS A 301 -21.60 -1.08 -10.23
N PRO A 302 -22.37 -2.18 -10.35
CA PRO A 302 -23.14 -2.45 -11.55
C PRO A 302 -24.16 -1.34 -11.80
N ARG A 303 -24.43 -1.05 -13.07
CA ARG A 303 -25.44 -0.09 -13.52
C ARG A 303 -26.36 -0.76 -14.54
N LYS A 304 -27.51 -0.12 -14.80
CA LYS A 304 -28.40 -0.53 -15.89
C LYS A 304 -27.62 -0.53 -17.21
N GLU A 305 -27.92 -1.51 -18.04
CA GLU A 305 -27.25 -1.71 -19.31
C GLU A 305 -27.40 -0.47 -20.21
N SER A 306 -26.34 -0.14 -20.93
CA SER A 306 -26.29 0.96 -21.88
C SER A 306 -25.36 0.58 -23.04
N ASP A 307 -25.49 1.27 -24.18
CA ASP A 307 -24.66 1.00 -25.36
C ASP A 307 -23.16 1.04 -25.05
N ARG A 308 -22.74 1.95 -24.15
CA ARG A 308 -21.35 2.06 -23.71
C ARG A 308 -20.89 0.83 -22.92
N LEU A 309 -21.77 0.28 -22.06
CA LEU A 309 -21.49 -0.94 -21.29
C LEU A 309 -21.52 -2.19 -22.18
N LEU A 310 -22.42 -2.26 -23.15
CA LEU A 310 -22.44 -3.33 -24.15
C LEU A 310 -21.17 -3.31 -25.00
N LYS A 311 -20.72 -2.10 -25.40
CA LYS A 311 -19.51 -1.93 -26.17
C LYS A 311 -18.26 -2.42 -25.43
N ILE A 312 -18.10 -2.08 -24.15
CA ILE A 312 -16.93 -2.55 -23.37
C ILE A 312 -16.96 -4.06 -23.16
N LYS A 313 -18.14 -4.66 -22.94
CA LYS A 313 -18.29 -6.12 -22.86
C LYS A 313 -17.90 -6.79 -24.18
N PHE A 314 -18.38 -6.27 -25.30
CA PHE A 314 -18.02 -6.76 -26.63
C PHE A 314 -16.50 -6.69 -26.90
N ILE A 315 -15.85 -5.60 -26.50
CA ILE A 315 -14.38 -5.46 -26.59
C ILE A 315 -13.68 -6.55 -25.79
N VAL A 316 -14.13 -6.81 -24.56
CA VAL A 316 -13.57 -7.87 -23.70
C VAL A 316 -13.78 -9.25 -24.30
N ASP A 317 -14.97 -9.54 -24.83
CA ASP A 317 -15.27 -10.83 -25.46
C ASP A 317 -14.47 -11.04 -26.76
N LYS A 318 -14.28 -9.99 -27.56
CA LYS A 318 -13.40 -10.02 -28.73
C LYS A 318 -11.96 -10.37 -28.33
N ALA A 319 -11.44 -9.72 -27.28
CA ALA A 319 -10.10 -9.96 -26.79
C ALA A 319 -9.91 -11.34 -26.14
N ARG A 320 -10.99 -11.96 -25.64
CA ARG A 320 -10.95 -13.34 -25.11
C ARG A 320 -10.75 -14.38 -26.21
N ASN A 321 -11.23 -14.09 -27.41
CA ASN A 321 -11.20 -14.98 -28.57
C ASN A 321 -10.03 -14.69 -29.53
N SER A 322 -9.12 -13.80 -29.16
CA SER A 322 -7.93 -13.43 -29.95
C SER A 322 -6.64 -14.12 -29.54
#